data_AF-A0A9D1G1J2-F1
#
_entry.id   AF-A0A9D1G1J2-F1
#
_cell.length_a   1.000
_cell.length_b   1.000
_cell.length_c   1.000
_cell.angle_alpha   90.00
_cell.angle_beta   90.00
_cell.angle_gamma   90.00
#
_symmetry.space_group_name_H-M   'P 1'
#
loop_
_entity.id
_entity.type
_entity.pdbx_description
1 polymer ?
#
loop_
_entity_poly.entity_id
_entity_poly.type
_entity_poly.pdbx_seq_one_letter_code
_entity_poly.pdbx_strand_id
1 'polypeptide(L)'
;ERWFYRAVGEAPYLREPWVNLARFLYQRQDWPGVAYMTHRALQIQTRPGSYINAAEAWGPLPWDLASIALYHLGQYKESARMAQEALRLAPGDERIRENLRLIRAQMEEGAS
;
A
#
# COMPACT_ATOMS: atom_id res chain seq x y z
N GLU A 1 10.04 -12.77 9.33
CA GLU A 1 10.90 -11.74 8.72
C GLU A 1 11.84 -12.29 7.63
N ARG A 2 12.85 -13.11 7.95
CA ARG A 2 13.84 -13.63 6.97
C ARG A 2 13.23 -14.26 5.70
N TRP A 3 12.10 -14.95 5.83
CA TRP A 3 11.39 -15.56 4.71
C TRP A 3 10.78 -14.53 3.74
N PHE A 4 10.27 -13.40 4.23
CA PHE A 4 9.70 -12.36 3.37
C PHE A 4 10.77 -11.66 2.53
N TYR A 5 11.91 -11.32 3.14
CA TYR A 5 13.04 -10.74 2.41
C TYR A 5 13.61 -11.69 1.36
N ARG A 6 13.69 -12.99 1.67
CA ARG A 6 14.10 -14.00 0.70
C ARG A 6 13.12 -14.08 -0.48
N ALA A 7 11.82 -14.12 -0.22
CA ALA A 7 10.80 -14.19 -1.27
C ALA A 7 10.88 -12.98 -2.23
N VAL A 8 11.13 -11.78 -1.70
CA VAL A 8 11.38 -10.58 -2.52
C VAL A 8 12.62 -10.74 -3.39
N GLY A 9 13.70 -11.32 -2.86
CA GLY A 9 14.93 -11.57 -3.62
C GLY A 9 14.77 -12.66 -4.70
N GLU A 10 13.96 -13.68 -4.45
CA GLU A 10 13.73 -14.80 -5.38
C GLU A 10 12.78 -14.42 -6.53
N ALA A 11 11.76 -13.61 -6.26
CA ALA A 11 10.76 -13.22 -7.26
C ALA A 11 10.48 -11.70 -7.25
N PRO A 12 11.49 -10.84 -7.48
CA PRO A 12 11.32 -9.38 -7.41
C PRO A 12 10.41 -8.81 -8.50
N TYR A 13 10.13 -9.60 -9.54
CA TYR A 13 9.25 -9.28 -10.67
C TYR A 13 7.76 -9.58 -10.40
N LEU A 14 7.42 -10.20 -9.27
CA LEU A 14 6.05 -10.44 -8.82
C LEU A 14 5.65 -9.39 -7.79
N ARG A 15 4.36 -8.98 -7.73
CA ARG A 15 3.88 -8.03 -6.71
C ARG A 15 3.75 -8.66 -5.34
N GLU A 16 3.38 -9.93 -5.32
CA GLU A 16 2.97 -10.69 -4.15
C GLU A 16 4.03 -10.71 -3.04
N PRO A 17 5.32 -10.97 -3.32
CA PRO A 17 6.36 -10.94 -2.29
C PRO A 17 6.50 -9.56 -1.62
N TRP A 18 6.42 -8.48 -2.42
CA TRP A 18 6.50 -7.11 -1.91
C TRP A 18 5.30 -6.75 -1.04
N VAL A 19 4.08 -7.08 -1.50
CA VAL A 19 2.85 -6.79 -0.74
C VAL A 19 2.79 -7.61 0.55
N ASN A 20 3.23 -8.87 0.51
CA ASN A 20 3.31 -9.72 1.69
C ASN A 20 4.30 -9.17 2.72
N LEU A 21 5.47 -8.70 2.28
CA LEU A 21 6.43 -8.04 3.16
C LEU A 21 5.88 -6.71 3.69
N ALA A 22 5.21 -5.90 2.86
CA ALA A 22 4.55 -4.67 3.30
C ALA A 22 3.52 -4.94 4.40
N ARG A 23 2.69 -5.98 4.27
CA ARG A 23 1.75 -6.38 5.33
C ARG A 23 2.46 -6.79 6.62
N PHE A 24 3.56 -7.54 6.52
CA PHE A 24 4.34 -7.93 7.69
C PHE A 24 4.92 -6.70 8.42
N LEU A 25 5.45 -5.72 7.67
CA LEU A 25 6.00 -4.48 8.22
C LEU A 25 4.90 -3.57 8.79
N TYR A 26 3.71 -3.58 8.20
CA TYR A 26 2.54 -2.86 8.72
C TYR A 26 2.17 -3.32 10.13
N GLN A 27 2.18 -4.63 10.40
CA GLN A 27 1.91 -5.18 11.74
C GLN A 27 2.97 -4.75 12.78
N ARG A 28 4.14 -4.33 12.32
CA ARG A 28 5.24 -3.81 13.15
C ARG A 28 5.29 -2.29 13.20
N GLN A 29 4.37 -1.61 12.50
CA GLN A 29 4.35 -0.16 12.35
C GLN A 29 5.65 0.42 11.77
N ASP A 30 6.36 -0.35 10.95
CA ASP A 30 7.53 0.13 10.21
C ASP A 30 7.06 0.88 8.96
N TRP A 31 6.63 2.13 9.15
CA TRP A 31 6.04 2.95 8.09
C TRP A 31 7.00 3.23 6.91
N PRO A 32 8.29 3.57 7.13
CA PRO A 32 9.24 3.67 6.03
C PRO A 32 9.34 2.38 5.21
N GLY A 33 9.40 1.23 5.90
CA GLY A 33 9.43 -0.08 5.29
C GLY A 33 8.16 -0.38 4.47
N VAL A 34 6.97 -0.13 5.03
CA VAL A 34 5.70 -0.31 4.32
C VAL A 34 5.67 0.55 3.05
N ALA A 35 5.99 1.84 3.16
CA ALA A 35 5.96 2.77 2.03
C ALA A 35 6.90 2.33 0.90
N TYR A 36 8.12 1.89 1.23
CA TYR A 36 9.06 1.41 0.23
C TYR A 36 8.54 0.14 -0.47
N MET A 37 8.07 -0.84 0.29
CA MET A 37 7.65 -2.13 -0.27
C MET A 37 6.40 -2.00 -1.14
N THR A 38 5.41 -1.20 -0.72
CA THR A 38 4.23 -0.94 -1.55
C THR A 38 4.59 -0.16 -2.81
N HIS A 39 5.49 0.82 -2.74
CA HIS A 39 5.96 1.53 -3.93
C HIS A 39 6.61 0.58 -4.94
N ARG A 40 7.49 -0.31 -4.48
CA ARG A 40 8.11 -1.34 -5.32
C ARG A 40 7.09 -2.28 -5.95
N ALA A 41 6.07 -2.71 -5.19
CA ALA A 41 4.98 -3.52 -5.72
C ALA A 41 4.22 -2.80 -6.84
N LEU A 42 3.86 -1.53 -6.63
CA LEU A 42 3.04 -0.76 -7.56
C LEU A 42 3.77 -0.43 -8.88
N GLN A 43 5.11 -0.41 -8.87
CA GLN A 43 5.93 -0.28 -10.09
C GLN A 43 5.81 -1.47 -11.05
N ILE A 44 5.40 -2.65 -10.56
CA ILE A 44 5.22 -3.85 -11.39
C ILE A 44 3.87 -3.75 -12.07
N GLN A 45 3.81 -3.41 -13.35
CA GLN A 45 2.54 -3.11 -14.04
C GLN A 45 1.92 -4.29 -14.78
N THR A 46 2.69 -5.35 -15.06
CA THR A 46 2.22 -6.51 -15.84
C THR A 46 1.90 -7.68 -14.93
N ARG A 47 0.65 -8.15 -14.96
CA ARG A 47 0.23 -9.34 -14.23
C ARG A 47 0.58 -10.59 -15.03
N PRO A 48 1.36 -11.55 -14.49
CA PRO A 48 1.59 -12.83 -15.16
C PRO A 48 0.28 -13.62 -15.26
N GLY A 49 -0.02 -14.17 -16.43
CA GLY A 49 -1.27 -14.88 -16.70
C GLY A 49 -1.48 -16.21 -15.95
N SER A 50 -0.47 -16.67 -15.20
CA SER A 50 -0.46 -18.00 -14.56
C SER A 50 -0.82 -18.03 -13.06
N TYR A 51 -1.04 -16.88 -12.41
CA TYR A 51 -1.31 -16.83 -10.97
C TYR A 51 -2.78 -16.49 -10.66
N ILE A 52 -3.53 -17.54 -10.33
CA ILE A 52 -4.96 -17.51 -9.97
C ILE A 52 -5.19 -16.74 -8.65
N ASN A 53 -4.23 -16.75 -7.71
CA ASN A 53 -4.42 -16.24 -6.34
C ASN A 53 -3.91 -14.80 -6.07
N ALA A 54 -3.68 -14.01 -7.11
CA ALA A 54 -3.04 -12.68 -6.98
C ALA A 54 -4.01 -11.51 -6.64
N ALA A 55 -5.26 -11.79 -6.28
CA ALA A 55 -6.30 -10.75 -6.17
C ALA A 55 -5.94 -9.63 -5.17
N GLU A 56 -5.31 -9.94 -4.03
CA GLU A 56 -4.94 -8.93 -3.03
C GLU A 56 -3.82 -8.01 -3.53
N ALA A 57 -2.76 -8.55 -4.13
CA ALA A 57 -1.59 -7.79 -4.58
C ALA A 57 -1.87 -6.91 -5.81
N TRP A 58 -2.94 -7.21 -6.54
CA TRP A 58 -3.41 -6.42 -7.69
C TRP A 58 -4.69 -5.63 -7.40
N GLY A 59 -5.23 -5.74 -6.18
CA GLY A 59 -6.42 -5.05 -5.70
C GLY A 59 -6.08 -3.78 -4.91
N PRO A 60 -6.97 -3.34 -3.99
CA PRO A 60 -6.82 -2.08 -3.25
C PRO A 60 -5.70 -2.10 -2.21
N LEU A 61 -5.33 -3.29 -1.72
CA LEU A 61 -4.43 -3.47 -0.57
C LEU A 61 -3.08 -2.72 -0.67
N PRO A 62 -2.27 -2.85 -1.75
CA PRO A 62 -1.00 -2.13 -1.82
C PRO A 62 -1.15 -0.62 -1.77
N TRP A 63 -2.23 -0.08 -2.35
CA TRP A 63 -2.55 1.34 -2.33
C TRP A 63 -2.97 1.80 -0.92
N ASP A 64 -3.83 1.03 -0.26
CA ASP A 64 -4.28 1.34 1.09
C ASP A 64 -3.13 1.30 2.11
N LEU A 65 -2.28 0.25 2.07
CA LEU A 65 -1.09 0.17 2.91
C LEU A 65 -0.14 1.35 2.67
N ALA A 66 0.06 1.74 1.40
CA ALA A 66 0.86 2.92 1.07
C ALA A 66 0.26 4.19 1.68
N SER A 67 -1.06 4.36 1.59
CA SER A 67 -1.75 5.53 2.13
C SER A 67 -1.53 5.67 3.64
N ILE A 68 -1.66 4.57 4.40
CA ILE A 68 -1.49 4.57 5.85
C ILE A 68 -0.03 4.88 6.22
N ALA A 69 0.92 4.23 5.56
CA ALA A 69 2.33 4.46 5.81
C ALA A 69 2.72 5.94 5.55
N LEU A 70 2.28 6.49 4.42
CA LEU A 70 2.55 7.89 4.06
C LEU A 70 1.88 8.87 5.03
N TYR A 71 0.71 8.55 5.56
CA TYR A 71 0.05 9.35 6.60
C TYR A 71 0.92 9.43 7.86
N HIS A 72 1.41 8.28 8.35
CA HIS A 72 2.30 8.25 9.51
C HIS A 72 3.66 8.93 9.28
N LEU A 73 4.08 9.07 8.03
CA LEU A 73 5.29 9.80 7.63
C LEU A 73 5.03 11.30 7.37
N GLY A 74 3.82 11.81 7.61
CA GLY A 74 3.44 13.21 7.38
C GLY A 74 3.30 13.59 5.90
N GLN A 75 3.32 12.61 4.99
CA GLN A 75 3.23 12.83 3.55
C GLN A 75 1.76 12.85 3.08
N TYR A 76 0.96 13.74 3.66
CA TYR A 76 -0.51 13.68 3.55
C TYR A 76 -1.05 13.81 2.11
N LYS A 77 -0.45 14.68 1.29
CA LYS A 77 -0.85 14.84 -0.12
C LYS A 77 -0.71 13.53 -0.91
N GLU A 78 0.40 12.84 -0.70
CA GLU A 78 0.69 11.58 -1.37
C GLU A 78 -0.14 10.44 -0.78
N SER A 79 -0.31 10.43 0.54
CA SER A 79 -1.22 9.53 1.25
C SER A 79 -2.65 9.60 0.70
N ALA A 80 -3.19 10.80 0.49
CA ALA A 80 -4.54 10.99 -0.06
C ALA A 80 -4.67 10.41 -1.49
N ARG A 81 -3.64 10.58 -2.32
CA ARG A 81 -3.60 10.02 -3.67
C ARG A 81 -3.66 8.49 -3.63
N MET A 82 -2.87 7.87 -2.75
CA MET A 82 -2.86 6.42 -2.58
C MET A 82 -4.21 5.91 -2.06
N ALA A 83 -4.81 6.57 -1.06
CA ALA A 83 -6.12 6.19 -0.53
C ALA A 83 -7.25 6.31 -1.57
N GLN A 84 -7.18 7.33 -2.43
CA GLN A 84 -8.17 7.51 -3.51
C GLN A 84 -8.09 6.39 -4.55
N GLU A 85 -6.89 5.92 -4.89
CA GLU A 85 -6.72 4.79 -5.80
C GLU A 85 -7.17 3.47 -5.17
N ALA A 86 -6.90 3.27 -3.88
CA ALA A 86 -7.43 2.14 -3.13
C ALA A 86 -8.97 2.12 -3.14
N LEU A 87 -9.60 3.27 -2.88
CA LEU A 87 -11.06 3.41 -2.89
C LEU A 87 -11.65 3.23 -4.29
N ARG A 88 -10.96 3.66 -5.35
CA ARG A 88 -11.38 3.42 -6.74
C ARG A 88 -11.49 1.92 -7.04
N LEU A 89 -10.61 1.11 -6.48
CA LEU A 89 -10.60 -0.35 -6.62
C LEU A 89 -11.58 -1.06 -5.68
N ALA A 90 -11.96 -0.41 -4.57
CA ALA A 90 -12.91 -0.94 -3.60
C ALA A 90 -13.89 0.15 -3.12
N PRO A 91 -14.82 0.61 -3.98
CA PRO A 91 -15.66 1.80 -3.70
C PRO A 91 -16.59 1.63 -2.49
N GLY A 92 -16.91 0.39 -2.11
CA GLY A 92 -17.72 0.05 -0.94
C GLY A 92 -16.93 -0.12 0.37
N ASP A 93 -15.61 0.06 0.37
CA ASP A 93 -14.80 -0.05 1.59
C ASP A 93 -14.90 1.22 2.43
N GLU A 94 -15.76 1.17 3.47
CA GLU A 94 -15.99 2.27 4.40
C GLU A 94 -14.72 2.69 5.15
N ARG A 95 -13.82 1.75 5.45
CA ARG A 95 -12.59 2.04 6.19
C ARG A 95 -11.61 2.83 5.31
N ILE A 96 -11.45 2.48 4.03
CA ILE A 96 -10.63 3.28 3.10
C ILE A 96 -11.22 4.68 2.93
N ARG A 97 -12.55 4.78 2.84
CA ARG A 97 -13.25 6.07 2.72
C ARG A 97 -13.00 6.96 3.93
N GLU A 98 -13.09 6.40 5.14
CA GLU A 98 -12.83 7.14 6.36
C GLU A 98 -11.35 7.54 6.48
N ASN A 99 -10.42 6.66 6.12
CA ASN A 99 -9.00 7.00 6.04
C ASN A 99 -8.76 8.21 5.13
N LEU A 100 -9.33 8.21 3.91
CA LEU A 100 -9.20 9.33 2.98
C LEU A 100 -9.76 10.64 3.57
N ARG A 101 -10.86 10.58 4.34
CA ARG A 101 -11.43 11.74 5.03
C ARG A 101 -10.47 12.29 6.08
N LEU A 102 -9.91 11.43 6.93
CA LEU A 102 -8.94 11.81 7.97
C LEU A 102 -7.67 12.41 7.39
N ILE A 103 -7.14 11.80 6.31
CA ILE A 103 -5.95 12.31 5.61
C ILE A 103 -6.20 13.72 5.08
N ARG A 104 -7.37 13.97 4.46
CA ARG A 104 -7.73 15.29 3.92
C ARG A 104 -7.84 16.36 5.01
N ALA A 105 -8.43 16.02 6.16
CA ALA A 105 -8.49 16.94 7.30
C ALA A 105 -7.10 17.37 7.77
N GLN A 106 -6.14 16.43 7.88
CA GLN A 106 -4.75 16.76 8.23
C GLN A 106 -4.05 17.65 7.20
N MET A 107 -4.39 17.53 5.91
CA MET A 107 -3.84 18.42 4.88
C MET A 107 -4.30 19.87 5.05
N GLU A 108 -5.55 20.08 5.47
CA GLU A 108 -6.14 21.40 5.68
C GLU A 108 -5.60 22.06 6.95
N GLU A 109 -5.42 21.28 8.03
CA GLU A 109 -4.81 21.74 9.29
C GLU A 109 -3.36 22.19 9.10
N GLY A 110 -2.56 21.46 8.32
CA GLY A 110 -1.16 21.82 8.06
C GLY A 110 -0.96 22.96 7.04
N ALA A 111 -2.02 23.40 6.37
CA ALA A 111 -1.99 24.52 5.43
C ALA A 111 -2.40 25.86 6.08
N SER A 112 -2.83 25.83 7.34
CA SER A 112 -3.22 26.99 8.16
C SER A 112 -2.06 27.46 9.04
#